data_AF-A0A366HTB6-F1
#
_entry.id   AF-A0A366HTB6-F1
#
_cell.length_a   1.000
_cell.length_b   1.000
_cell.length_c   1.000
_cell.angle_alpha   90.00
_cell.angle_beta   90.00
_cell.angle_gamma   90.00
#
_symmetry.space_group_name_H-M   'P 1'
#
loop_
_entity.id
_entity.type
_entity.pdbx_description
1 polymer ?
#
loop_
_entity_poly.entity_id
_entity_poly.type
_entity_poly.pdbx_seq_one_letter_code
_entity_poly.pdbx_strand_id
1 'polypeptide(L)'
;MSFFDKLFGKSGQPAPSSPPPASMQKRPEYPPTMGPPPSAGESIADFIFDPSTQHYTRAFRRGDPVLPPEDQKRWVSARRKIMTHLVSIATSGIGAHYLVLRGSLALKSCLGEEAREPGDIDWVIQPSEMRMDDRESKEMLEGIIRGVIANPQCDDVWIEHQNITSTDIWTYDRAPGHRIAFPWRCDELPPAIVQMDFVFEQPLHAPAINEEIRFEQGTRKRVTMASPEESLAWKLSWLASDMYPQGKDLYDAVLLAELIILPPQLLKQVMVDSKTWEGERTLKRFPFARVDEDNVDWDNFLKECPWVQGTAEEWTGRLLRAMHPVIDGLNKER
;
A
#
# COMPACT_ATOMS: atom_id res chain seq x y z
N MET A 1 8.34 0.52 -20.10
CA MET A 1 8.64 -0.94 -20.14
C MET A 1 7.77 -1.57 -21.22
N SER A 2 8.16 -2.69 -21.82
CA SER A 2 7.23 -3.41 -22.71
C SER A 2 6.10 -3.98 -21.87
N PHE A 3 4.86 -3.93 -22.36
CA PHE A 3 3.68 -4.65 -21.81
C PHE A 3 3.99 -6.11 -21.43
N PHE A 4 4.98 -6.72 -22.09
CA PHE A 4 5.50 -8.06 -21.78
C PHE A 4 6.21 -8.18 -20.42
N ASP A 5 6.88 -7.17 -19.89
CA ASP A 5 7.54 -7.33 -18.58
C ASP A 5 6.50 -7.31 -17.43
N LYS A 6 5.41 -6.55 -17.61
CA LYS A 6 4.28 -6.46 -16.66
C LYS A 6 3.46 -7.76 -16.59
N LEU A 7 3.29 -8.46 -17.72
CA LEU A 7 2.53 -9.71 -17.79
C LEU A 7 3.33 -10.97 -17.40
N PHE A 8 4.67 -10.92 -17.47
CA PHE A 8 5.52 -12.10 -17.44
C PHE A 8 6.60 -12.12 -16.32
N GLY A 9 6.66 -11.08 -15.48
CA GLY A 9 7.66 -10.96 -14.41
C GLY A 9 9.12 -10.96 -14.92
N LYS A 10 10.09 -10.82 -14.00
CA LYS A 10 11.54 -10.75 -14.33
C LYS A 10 12.08 -11.97 -15.12
N SER A 11 11.31 -13.06 -15.25
CA SER A 11 11.70 -14.27 -15.96
C SER A 11 11.09 -14.42 -17.36
N GLY A 12 10.26 -13.48 -17.83
CA GLY A 12 9.59 -13.60 -19.12
C GLY A 12 8.63 -14.81 -19.19
N GLN A 13 8.17 -15.32 -18.04
CA GLN A 13 7.17 -16.39 -17.97
C GLN A 13 5.77 -15.84 -17.69
N PRO A 14 4.76 -16.16 -18.51
CA PRO A 14 3.42 -15.62 -18.32
C PRO A 14 2.92 -15.99 -16.92
N ALA A 15 2.07 -15.13 -16.34
CA ALA A 15 1.22 -15.53 -15.21
C ALA A 15 0.66 -16.94 -15.51
N PRO A 16 0.89 -17.93 -14.63
CA PRO A 16 0.60 -19.33 -14.95
C PRO A 16 -0.89 -19.49 -15.32
N SER A 17 -1.21 -20.31 -16.31
CA SER A 17 -2.58 -20.55 -16.76
C SER A 17 -3.34 -21.57 -15.91
N SER A 18 -2.73 -22.12 -14.85
CA SER A 18 -3.39 -22.99 -13.86
C SER A 18 -2.87 -22.70 -12.44
N PRO A 19 -3.74 -22.68 -11.41
CA PRO A 19 -3.33 -22.34 -10.06
C PRO A 19 -2.30 -23.38 -9.58
N PRO A 20 -1.21 -22.96 -8.93
CA PRO A 20 -0.23 -23.90 -8.42
C PRO A 20 -0.89 -24.77 -7.33
N PRO A 21 -0.68 -26.10 -7.27
CA PRO A 21 -1.24 -26.94 -6.21
C PRO A 21 -0.74 -26.48 -4.83
N ALA A 22 -1.48 -26.75 -3.75
CA ALA A 22 -1.12 -26.36 -2.38
C ALA A 22 0.31 -26.77 -1.95
N SER A 23 0.89 -27.80 -2.59
CA SER A 23 2.28 -28.24 -2.43
C SER A 23 3.34 -27.30 -3.04
N MET A 24 2.97 -26.26 -3.78
CA MET A 24 3.88 -25.28 -4.39
C MET A 24 4.12 -24.02 -3.53
N GLN A 25 3.31 -23.77 -2.49
CA GLN A 25 3.43 -22.59 -1.59
C GLN A 25 4.71 -22.56 -0.74
N LYS A 26 5.43 -23.69 -0.67
CA LYS A 26 6.73 -23.79 0.02
C LYS A 26 7.94 -23.66 -0.91
N ARG A 27 7.71 -23.34 -2.19
CA ARG A 27 8.82 -23.12 -3.13
C ARG A 27 9.37 -21.72 -2.91
N PRO A 28 10.71 -21.56 -2.90
CA PRO A 28 11.36 -20.26 -2.67
C PRO A 28 11.06 -19.20 -3.76
N GLU A 29 10.33 -19.58 -4.82
CA GLU A 29 9.98 -18.73 -5.95
C GLU A 29 8.79 -17.79 -5.69
N TYR A 30 7.94 -18.09 -4.69
CA TYR A 30 6.73 -17.33 -4.35
C TYR A 30 6.86 -16.63 -3.00
N PRO A 31 6.28 -15.43 -2.83
CA PRO A 31 6.17 -14.82 -1.52
C PRO A 31 5.24 -15.65 -0.62
N PRO A 32 5.61 -15.95 0.64
CA PRO A 32 4.76 -16.68 1.58
C PRO A 32 3.39 -16.03 1.81
N THR A 33 3.32 -14.71 1.59
CA THR A 33 2.14 -13.85 1.79
C THR A 33 1.17 -13.83 0.61
N MET A 34 1.45 -14.57 -0.48
CA MET A 34 0.54 -14.71 -1.63
C MET A 34 -0.80 -15.36 -1.26
N GLY A 35 -0.81 -16.16 -0.19
CA GLY A 35 -1.99 -16.93 0.23
C GLY A 35 -2.15 -18.26 -0.51
N PRO A 36 -3.19 -19.04 -0.15
CA PRO A 36 -3.49 -20.28 -0.85
C PRO A 36 -3.94 -20.01 -2.30
N PRO A 37 -3.62 -20.91 -3.23
CA PRO A 37 -4.01 -20.80 -4.63
C PRO A 37 -5.53 -20.86 -4.75
N PRO A 38 -6.07 -20.31 -5.86
CA PRO A 38 -7.48 -20.41 -6.14
C PRO A 38 -7.96 -21.87 -6.17
N SER A 39 -9.19 -22.11 -5.71
CA SER A 39 -9.82 -23.43 -5.79
C SER A 39 -10.05 -23.82 -7.26
N ALA A 40 -10.23 -25.12 -7.56
CA ALA A 40 -10.48 -25.57 -8.93
C ALA A 40 -11.74 -24.88 -9.51
N GLY A 41 -11.55 -24.01 -10.51
CA GLY A 41 -12.60 -23.20 -11.13
C GLY A 41 -12.45 -21.68 -10.95
N GLU A 42 -11.58 -21.22 -10.05
CA GLU A 42 -11.23 -19.80 -9.90
C GLU A 42 -10.11 -19.40 -10.88
N SER A 43 -10.21 -18.19 -11.45
CA SER A 43 -9.30 -17.70 -12.49
C SER A 43 -7.99 -17.15 -11.90
N ILE A 44 -6.87 -17.34 -12.61
CA ILE A 44 -5.56 -16.78 -12.24
C ILE A 44 -5.39 -15.35 -12.77
N ALA A 45 -6.36 -14.87 -13.56
CA ALA A 45 -6.44 -13.48 -13.96
C ALA A 45 -6.57 -12.51 -12.75
N ASP A 46 -6.83 -13.05 -11.57
CA ASP A 46 -6.98 -12.32 -10.32
C ASP A 46 -5.63 -12.02 -9.63
N PHE A 47 -4.49 -12.45 -10.17
CA PHE A 47 -3.19 -12.14 -9.59
C PHE A 47 -2.64 -10.82 -10.11
N ILE A 48 -2.26 -9.93 -9.19
CA ILE A 48 -1.77 -8.59 -9.45
C ILE A 48 -0.29 -8.53 -9.10
N PHE A 49 0.53 -7.94 -9.97
CA PHE A 49 1.95 -7.74 -9.70
C PHE A 49 2.14 -6.91 -8.43
N ASP A 50 3.05 -7.34 -7.56
CA ASP A 50 3.33 -6.67 -6.29
C ASP A 50 4.81 -6.26 -6.23
N PRO A 51 5.12 -4.98 -6.52
CA PRO A 51 6.49 -4.48 -6.51
C PRO A 51 7.23 -4.70 -5.19
N SER A 52 6.52 -4.76 -4.05
CA SER A 52 7.14 -4.95 -2.73
C SER A 52 7.79 -6.34 -2.57
N THR A 53 7.37 -7.29 -3.40
CA THR A 53 7.84 -8.68 -3.40
C THR A 53 8.68 -9.01 -4.64
N GLN A 54 9.15 -8.01 -5.39
CA GLN A 54 9.87 -8.19 -6.67
C GLN A 54 11.22 -8.94 -6.60
N HIS A 55 11.68 -9.27 -5.40
CA HIS A 55 12.83 -10.12 -5.14
C HIS A 55 12.46 -11.62 -5.25
N TYR A 56 11.17 -11.96 -5.20
CA TYR A 56 10.64 -13.25 -5.60
C TYR A 56 10.47 -13.32 -7.12
N THR A 57 10.67 -14.52 -7.68
CA THR A 57 10.50 -14.74 -9.13
C THR A 57 9.04 -14.55 -9.56
N ARG A 58 8.09 -14.84 -8.65
CA ARG A 58 6.65 -14.69 -8.86
C ARG A 58 6.06 -13.68 -7.86
N ALA A 59 6.47 -12.42 -8.03
CA ALA A 59 6.06 -11.27 -7.23
C ALA A 59 4.61 -10.84 -7.52
N PHE A 60 3.65 -11.68 -7.15
CA PHE A 60 2.23 -11.42 -7.33
C PHE A 60 1.48 -11.59 -6.02
N ARG A 61 0.40 -10.85 -5.86
CA ARG A 61 -0.60 -11.04 -4.80
C ARG A 61 -1.96 -11.38 -5.41
N ARG A 62 -2.86 -11.91 -4.60
CA ARG A 62 -4.25 -12.08 -4.99
C ARG A 62 -4.96 -10.70 -4.99
N GLY A 63 -5.71 -10.43 -6.05
CA GLY A 63 -6.63 -9.29 -6.15
C GLY A 63 -7.94 -9.55 -5.43
N ASP A 64 -8.78 -8.52 -5.37
CA ASP A 64 -10.11 -8.63 -4.78
C ASP A 64 -11.01 -9.55 -5.62
N PRO A 65 -11.85 -10.40 -5.00
CA PRO A 65 -12.79 -11.22 -5.73
C PRO A 65 -13.86 -10.34 -6.41
N VAL A 66 -14.28 -10.75 -7.60
CA VAL A 66 -15.42 -10.14 -8.31
C VAL A 66 -16.68 -10.89 -7.91
N LEU A 67 -17.56 -10.23 -7.15
CA LEU A 67 -18.78 -10.84 -6.59
C LEU A 67 -20.06 -10.15 -7.07
N PRO A 68 -21.22 -10.83 -6.97
CA PRO A 68 -22.52 -10.16 -7.11
C PRO A 68 -22.62 -8.95 -6.17
N PRO A 69 -23.35 -7.88 -6.53
CA PRO A 69 -23.30 -6.61 -5.79
C PRO A 69 -23.58 -6.68 -4.29
N GLU A 70 -24.48 -7.57 -3.85
CA GLU A 70 -24.79 -7.75 -2.43
C GLU A 70 -23.64 -8.42 -1.68
N ASP A 71 -23.08 -9.49 -2.24
CA ASP A 71 -21.93 -10.18 -1.67
C ASP A 71 -20.65 -9.32 -1.73
N GLN A 72 -20.48 -8.51 -2.78
CA GLN A 72 -19.38 -7.53 -2.85
C GLN A 72 -19.45 -6.53 -1.69
N LYS A 73 -20.65 -6.00 -1.39
CA LYS A 73 -20.84 -5.09 -0.25
C LYS A 73 -20.55 -5.79 1.08
N ARG A 74 -21.02 -7.02 1.27
CA ARG A 74 -20.74 -7.82 2.47
C ARG A 74 -19.25 -8.14 2.62
N TRP A 75 -18.57 -8.43 1.51
CA TRP A 75 -17.14 -8.74 1.51
C TRP A 75 -16.28 -7.50 1.83
N VAL A 76 -16.58 -6.36 1.22
CA VAL A 76 -15.91 -5.07 1.57
C VAL A 76 -16.19 -4.70 3.02
N SER A 77 -17.42 -4.91 3.50
CA SER A 77 -17.77 -4.74 4.90
C SER A 77 -16.91 -5.62 5.83
N ALA A 78 -16.82 -6.91 5.55
CA ALA A 78 -15.99 -7.84 6.31
C ALA A 78 -14.51 -7.42 6.32
N ARG A 79 -13.97 -6.96 5.18
CA ARG A 79 -12.60 -6.42 5.11
C ARG A 79 -12.42 -5.19 6.00
N ARG A 80 -13.36 -4.25 5.98
CA ARG A 80 -13.29 -3.06 6.85
C ARG A 80 -13.32 -3.44 8.33
N LYS A 81 -14.19 -4.37 8.74
CA LYS A 81 -14.22 -4.88 10.12
C LYS A 81 -12.89 -5.50 10.53
N ILE A 82 -12.32 -6.37 9.70
CA ILE A 82 -11.05 -7.01 10.04
C ILE A 82 -9.89 -6.01 10.09
N MET A 83 -9.84 -5.04 9.16
CA MET A 83 -8.84 -3.96 9.21
C MET A 83 -8.97 -3.12 10.49
N THR A 84 -10.20 -2.80 10.90
CA THR A 84 -10.47 -2.07 12.15
C THR A 84 -9.96 -2.82 13.37
N HIS A 85 -10.25 -4.12 13.41
CA HIS A 85 -9.84 -5.01 14.49
C HIS A 85 -8.32 -5.09 14.59
N LEU A 86 -7.68 -5.31 13.45
CA LEU A 86 -6.23 -5.35 13.28
C LEU A 86 -5.55 -4.04 13.73
N VAL A 87 -6.06 -2.88 13.31
CA VAL A 87 -5.58 -1.57 13.79
C VAL A 87 -5.79 -1.43 15.29
N SER A 88 -6.93 -1.88 15.84
CA SER A 88 -7.21 -1.81 17.27
C SER A 88 -6.23 -2.67 18.09
N ILE A 89 -5.86 -3.85 17.59
CA ILE A 89 -4.84 -4.70 18.22
C ILE A 89 -3.48 -4.01 18.20
N ALA A 90 -3.04 -3.53 17.04
CA ALA A 90 -1.73 -2.88 16.88
C ALA A 90 -1.58 -1.64 17.77
N THR A 91 -2.60 -0.79 17.82
CA THR A 91 -2.60 0.47 18.58
C THR A 91 -2.84 0.32 20.08
N SER A 92 -3.24 -0.86 20.54
CA SER A 92 -3.39 -1.18 21.97
C SER A 92 -2.20 -1.99 22.52
N GLY A 93 -1.28 -2.43 21.65
CA GLY A 93 -0.19 -3.31 21.99
C GLY A 93 1.09 -2.62 22.46
N ILE A 94 2.07 -3.44 22.82
CA ILE A 94 3.45 -2.98 23.08
C ILE A 94 4.01 -2.41 21.77
N GLY A 95 4.61 -1.22 21.83
CA GLY A 95 5.18 -0.55 20.67
C GLY A 95 4.19 0.28 19.85
N ALA A 96 2.94 0.44 20.29
CA ALA A 96 1.95 1.29 19.61
C ALA A 96 2.44 2.73 19.38
N HIS A 97 3.28 3.27 20.29
CA HIS A 97 3.87 4.60 20.16
C HIS A 97 4.93 4.71 19.07
N TYR A 98 5.41 3.60 18.52
CA TYR A 98 6.29 3.57 17.36
C TYR A 98 5.53 3.57 16.02
N LEU A 99 4.21 3.32 16.05
CA LEU A 99 3.42 3.13 14.84
C LEU A 99 2.85 4.46 14.33
N VAL A 100 3.23 4.83 13.11
CA VAL A 100 2.63 5.94 12.36
C VAL A 100 1.93 5.38 11.13
N LEU A 101 0.59 5.43 11.11
CA LEU A 101 -0.18 4.92 9.98
C LEU A 101 0.07 5.77 8.73
N ARG A 102 0.13 5.12 7.58
CA ARG A 102 0.24 5.78 6.28
C ARG A 102 -0.57 5.05 5.23
N GLY A 103 -0.34 5.38 3.97
CA GLY A 103 -0.93 4.68 2.84
C GLY A 103 -2.44 4.89 2.74
N SER A 104 -3.11 3.99 2.04
CA SER A 104 -4.51 4.17 1.63
C SER A 104 -5.47 4.36 2.81
N LEU A 105 -5.22 3.63 3.91
CA LEU A 105 -6.06 3.73 5.11
C LEU A 105 -5.94 5.09 5.81
N ALA A 106 -4.72 5.64 5.91
CA ALA A 106 -4.53 6.99 6.43
C ALA A 106 -5.20 8.04 5.54
N LEU A 107 -5.09 7.91 4.21
CA LEU A 107 -5.69 8.83 3.25
C LEU A 107 -7.22 8.85 3.31
N LYS A 108 -7.87 7.75 3.73
CA LYS A 108 -9.33 7.73 3.91
C LYS A 108 -9.82 8.77 4.92
N SER A 109 -9.00 9.15 5.89
CA SER A 109 -9.34 10.16 6.90
C SER A 109 -9.48 11.57 6.33
N CYS A 110 -8.67 11.94 5.33
CA CYS A 110 -8.67 13.28 4.74
C CYS A 110 -9.38 13.36 3.38
N LEU A 111 -9.35 12.28 2.57
CA LEU A 111 -9.98 12.25 1.24
C LEU A 111 -11.44 11.76 1.28
N GLY A 112 -11.90 11.17 2.39
CA GLY A 112 -13.29 10.75 2.55
C GLY A 112 -13.75 9.77 1.46
N GLU A 113 -14.89 10.05 0.83
CA GLU A 113 -15.48 9.17 -0.19
C GLU A 113 -14.65 9.09 -1.48
N GLU A 114 -13.83 10.11 -1.79
CA GLU A 114 -12.94 10.11 -2.95
C GLU A 114 -11.74 9.17 -2.76
N ALA A 115 -11.37 8.82 -1.52
CA ALA A 115 -10.33 7.83 -1.31
C ALA A 115 -10.80 6.46 -1.78
N ARG A 116 -9.97 5.80 -2.59
CA ARG A 116 -10.13 4.39 -2.96
C ARG A 116 -10.21 3.50 -1.71
N GLU A 117 -10.81 2.34 -1.87
CA GLU A 117 -10.93 1.39 -0.77
C GLU A 117 -9.53 0.89 -0.33
N PRO A 118 -9.18 0.96 0.96
CA PRO A 118 -7.94 0.41 1.47
C PRO A 118 -7.89 -1.12 1.33
N GLY A 119 -6.75 -1.64 0.86
CA GLY A 119 -6.51 -3.09 0.74
C GLY A 119 -5.56 -3.65 1.81
N ASP A 120 -4.75 -2.76 2.39
CA ASP A 120 -3.64 -3.03 3.29
C ASP A 120 -3.59 -2.00 4.43
N ILE A 121 -2.80 -2.31 5.46
CA ILE A 121 -2.52 -1.42 6.58
C ILE A 121 -1.02 -1.12 6.56
N ASP A 122 -0.65 0.09 6.16
CA ASP A 122 0.74 0.51 6.09
C ASP A 122 1.16 1.30 7.35
N TRP A 123 2.27 0.92 7.96
CA TRP A 123 2.89 1.60 9.09
C TRP A 123 4.29 2.07 8.73
N VAL A 124 4.64 3.29 9.14
CA VAL A 124 6.04 3.70 9.33
C VAL A 124 6.39 3.52 10.79
N ILE A 125 7.54 2.89 11.03
CA ILE A 125 8.10 2.76 12.36
C ILE A 125 8.90 4.01 12.69
N GLN A 126 8.60 4.62 13.82
CA GLN A 126 9.30 5.79 14.37
C GLN A 126 9.87 5.47 15.76
N PRO A 127 11.03 6.03 16.14
CA PRO A 127 11.85 6.93 15.34
C PRO A 127 12.61 6.19 14.22
N SER A 128 13.04 6.91 13.18
CA SER A 128 13.63 6.32 11.97
C SER A 128 14.95 5.57 12.20
N GLU A 129 15.60 5.70 13.36
CA GLU A 129 16.79 4.93 13.70
C GLU A 129 16.48 3.47 14.06
N MET A 130 15.21 3.15 14.35
CA MET A 130 14.80 1.79 14.65
C MET A 130 14.96 0.88 13.44
N ARG A 131 15.59 -0.26 13.67
CA ARG A 131 15.88 -1.28 12.67
C ARG A 131 14.93 -2.45 12.81
N MET A 132 14.71 -3.14 11.71
CA MET A 132 13.86 -4.34 11.68
C MET A 132 14.38 -5.46 12.59
N ASP A 133 15.71 -5.56 12.76
CA ASP A 133 16.36 -6.60 13.55
C ASP A 133 16.50 -6.26 15.04
N ASP A 134 16.13 -5.05 15.46
CA ASP A 134 16.12 -4.63 16.86
C ASP A 134 15.16 -5.50 17.69
N ARG A 135 15.51 -5.67 18.96
CA ARG A 135 14.71 -6.49 19.89
C ARG A 135 13.32 -5.88 20.09
N GLU A 136 13.25 -4.57 20.23
CA GLU A 136 12.03 -3.79 20.41
C GLU A 136 11.09 -3.94 19.21
N SER A 137 11.64 -3.91 17.98
CA SER A 137 10.90 -4.14 16.74
C SER A 137 10.29 -5.55 16.69
N LYS A 138 11.07 -6.57 17.06
CA LYS A 138 10.60 -7.96 17.14
C LYS A 138 9.52 -8.14 18.21
N GLU A 139 9.74 -7.59 19.40
CA GLU A 139 8.77 -7.66 20.52
C GLU A 139 7.43 -7.02 20.14
N MET A 140 7.45 -5.89 19.41
CA MET A 140 6.26 -5.22 18.87
C MET A 140 5.53 -6.10 17.85
N LEU A 141 6.22 -6.58 16.80
CA LEU A 141 5.62 -7.40 15.74
C LEU A 141 5.04 -8.71 16.29
N GLU A 142 5.78 -9.39 17.17
CA GLU A 142 5.28 -10.58 17.88
C GLU A 142 4.09 -10.25 18.78
N GLY A 143 4.10 -9.08 19.42
CA GLY A 143 2.99 -8.59 20.25
C GLY A 143 1.70 -8.47 19.46
N ILE A 144 1.76 -7.96 18.22
CA ILE A 144 0.61 -7.87 17.31
C ILE A 144 0.10 -9.27 16.97
N ILE A 145 0.98 -10.18 16.57
CA ILE A 145 0.61 -11.58 16.25
C ILE A 145 -0.03 -12.27 17.46
N ARG A 146 0.56 -12.13 18.66
CA ARG A 146 -0.01 -12.66 19.91
C ARG A 146 -1.39 -12.07 20.21
N GLY A 147 -1.56 -10.76 20.00
CA GLY A 147 -2.85 -10.07 20.17
C GLY A 147 -3.94 -10.62 19.24
N VAL A 148 -3.58 -10.90 17.99
CA VAL A 148 -4.46 -11.55 17.00
C VAL A 148 -4.78 -12.99 17.37
N ILE A 149 -3.79 -13.79 17.79
CA ILE A 149 -4.03 -15.17 18.24
C ILE A 149 -4.98 -15.21 19.44
N ALA A 150 -4.84 -14.27 20.38
CA ALA A 150 -5.70 -14.17 21.55
C ALA A 150 -7.12 -13.68 21.20
N ASN A 151 -7.27 -12.91 20.12
CA ASN A 151 -8.54 -12.33 19.69
C ASN A 151 -8.71 -12.51 18.17
N PRO A 152 -8.90 -13.74 17.66
CA PRO A 152 -8.86 -14.01 16.23
C PRO A 152 -10.16 -13.65 15.50
N GLN A 153 -11.18 -13.14 16.21
CA GLN A 153 -12.51 -12.90 15.66
C GLN A 153 -12.97 -11.47 15.95
N CYS A 154 -13.67 -10.88 14.98
CA CYS A 154 -14.41 -9.63 15.14
C CYS A 154 -15.77 -9.81 14.46
N ASP A 155 -16.84 -9.81 15.26
CA ASP A 155 -18.22 -10.11 14.82
C ASP A 155 -18.31 -11.45 14.06
N ASP A 156 -18.72 -11.40 12.79
CA ASP A 156 -18.89 -12.49 11.83
C ASP A 156 -17.59 -12.83 11.06
N VAL A 157 -16.51 -12.08 11.28
CA VAL A 157 -15.23 -12.23 10.58
C VAL A 157 -14.19 -12.93 11.46
N TRP A 158 -13.52 -13.93 10.89
CA TRP A 158 -12.56 -14.79 11.58
C TRP A 158 -11.20 -14.74 10.88
N ILE A 159 -10.14 -14.47 11.63
CA ILE A 159 -8.76 -14.62 11.20
C ILE A 159 -8.36 -16.09 11.35
N GLU A 160 -7.88 -16.68 10.27
CA GLU A 160 -7.28 -18.01 10.28
C GLU A 160 -5.89 -17.94 10.92
N HIS A 161 -5.82 -17.72 12.24
CA HIS A 161 -4.59 -17.37 12.93
C HIS A 161 -3.46 -18.40 12.79
N GLN A 162 -3.78 -19.68 12.51
CA GLN A 162 -2.81 -20.75 12.24
C GLN A 162 -2.08 -20.58 10.89
N ASN A 163 -2.65 -19.77 9.99
CA ASN A 163 -2.17 -19.50 8.64
C ASN A 163 -1.58 -18.08 8.51
N ILE A 164 -1.36 -17.38 9.63
CA ILE A 164 -0.64 -16.10 9.62
C ILE A 164 0.78 -16.36 9.12
N THR A 165 1.20 -15.57 8.14
CA THR A 165 2.55 -15.64 7.57
C THR A 165 3.20 -14.27 7.64
N SER A 166 4.53 -14.25 7.68
CA SER A 166 5.30 -13.03 7.56
C SER A 166 6.45 -13.19 6.58
N THR A 167 6.88 -12.07 6.01
CA THR A 167 8.00 -12.02 5.09
C THR A 167 8.64 -10.64 5.10
N ASP A 168 9.95 -10.60 4.93
CA ASP A 168 10.65 -9.33 4.72
C ASP A 168 10.34 -8.84 3.31
N ILE A 169 10.10 -7.53 3.19
CA ILE A 169 9.76 -6.87 1.94
C ILE A 169 10.66 -5.66 1.72
N TRP A 170 10.71 -5.20 0.48
CA TRP A 170 11.34 -3.91 0.14
C TRP A 170 10.24 -2.96 -0.28
N THR A 171 10.01 -1.92 0.51
CA THR A 171 8.94 -0.95 0.23
C THR A 171 9.49 0.09 -0.75
N TYR A 172 8.93 0.13 -1.96
CA TYR A 172 9.29 1.05 -3.06
C TYR A 172 10.81 1.08 -3.36
N ASP A 173 11.43 -0.10 -3.44
CA ASP A 173 12.85 -0.32 -3.78
C ASP A 173 13.90 0.26 -2.82
N ARG A 174 13.49 0.80 -1.66
CA ARG A 174 14.38 1.64 -0.84
C ARG A 174 14.43 1.29 0.63
N ALA A 175 13.26 1.05 1.23
CA ALA A 175 13.16 0.92 2.68
C ALA A 175 12.98 -0.55 3.07
N PRO A 176 13.75 -1.04 4.08
CA PRO A 176 13.51 -2.35 4.66
C PRO A 176 12.11 -2.36 5.27
N GLY A 177 11.35 -3.40 4.98
CA GLY A 177 10.03 -3.58 5.55
C GLY A 177 9.77 -5.02 5.95
N HIS A 178 8.74 -5.18 6.76
CA HIS A 178 8.24 -6.48 7.18
C HIS A 178 6.74 -6.52 6.90
N ARG A 179 6.28 -7.58 6.23
CA ARG A 179 4.85 -7.80 5.95
C ARG A 179 4.34 -8.93 6.82
N ILE A 180 3.19 -8.73 7.44
CA ILE A 180 2.40 -9.78 8.08
C ILE A 180 1.09 -9.93 7.31
N ALA A 181 0.81 -11.14 6.83
CA ALA A 181 -0.43 -11.47 6.15
C ALA A 181 -1.39 -12.20 7.10
N PHE A 182 -2.62 -11.70 7.18
CA PHE A 182 -3.69 -12.23 8.01
C PHE A 182 -4.82 -12.77 7.12
N PRO A 183 -4.84 -14.08 6.84
CA PRO A 183 -5.96 -14.69 6.14
C PRO A 183 -7.22 -14.64 7.00
N TRP A 184 -8.35 -14.33 6.39
CA TRP A 184 -9.64 -14.20 7.05
C TRP A 184 -10.79 -14.83 6.25
N ARG A 185 -11.87 -15.16 6.96
CA ARG A 185 -13.14 -15.70 6.44
C ARG A 185 -14.33 -14.96 7.04
N CYS A 186 -15.43 -14.93 6.30
CA CYS A 186 -16.72 -14.41 6.75
C CYS A 186 -17.84 -15.23 6.08
N ASP A 187 -18.52 -16.07 6.86
CA ASP A 187 -19.58 -16.97 6.41
C ASP A 187 -19.26 -17.65 5.05
N GLU A 188 -20.16 -17.51 4.08
CA GLU A 188 -20.11 -18.08 2.72
C GLU A 188 -19.31 -17.20 1.73
N LEU A 189 -18.71 -16.09 2.19
CA LEU A 189 -17.94 -15.21 1.31
C LEU A 189 -16.55 -15.83 1.04
N PRO A 190 -15.95 -15.54 -0.14
CA PRO A 190 -14.61 -16.02 -0.43
C PRO A 190 -13.59 -15.57 0.62
N PRO A 191 -12.68 -16.47 1.04
CA PRO A 191 -11.60 -16.11 1.94
C PRO A 191 -10.67 -15.09 1.29
N ALA A 192 -10.06 -14.24 2.11
CA ALA A 192 -9.12 -13.23 1.63
C ALA A 192 -8.02 -12.97 2.66
N ILE A 193 -7.11 -12.06 2.33
CA ILE A 193 -5.97 -11.70 3.17
C ILE A 193 -5.99 -10.18 3.38
N VAL A 194 -5.79 -9.75 4.62
CA VAL A 194 -5.36 -8.37 4.90
C VAL A 194 -3.88 -8.39 5.26
N GLN A 195 -3.13 -7.45 4.70
CA GLN A 195 -1.70 -7.30 4.96
C GLN A 195 -1.48 -6.12 5.92
N MET A 196 -0.54 -6.29 6.85
CA MET A 196 0.10 -5.17 7.54
C MET A 196 1.55 -5.06 7.07
N ASP A 197 1.91 -3.89 6.58
CA ASP A 197 3.26 -3.59 6.14
C ASP A 197 3.90 -2.61 7.12
N PHE A 198 5.09 -2.95 7.61
CA PHE A 198 5.85 -2.15 8.54
C PHE A 198 7.12 -1.69 7.86
N VAL A 199 7.28 -0.38 7.67
CA VAL A 199 8.45 0.21 7.03
C VAL A 199 9.38 0.77 8.11
N PHE A 200 10.63 0.30 8.10
CA PHE A 200 11.69 0.74 9.01
C PHE A 200 12.62 1.71 8.30
N GLU A 201 13.42 2.44 9.08
CA GLU A 201 14.48 3.32 8.56
C GLU A 201 13.99 4.40 7.58
N GLN A 202 12.68 4.72 7.61
CA GLN A 202 12.09 5.76 6.79
C GLN A 202 11.87 7.03 7.63
N PRO A 203 12.57 8.13 7.32
CA PRO A 203 12.36 9.41 7.97
C PRO A 203 10.95 9.96 7.74
N LEU A 204 10.44 10.66 8.75
CA LEU A 204 9.21 11.44 8.68
C LEU A 204 9.61 12.93 8.76
N HIS A 205 9.37 13.69 7.68
CA HIS A 205 9.85 15.08 7.60
C HIS A 205 8.81 16.11 8.06
N ALA A 206 7.53 15.81 7.89
CA ALA A 206 6.43 16.54 8.50
C ALA A 206 6.00 15.88 9.81
N PRO A 207 5.49 16.64 10.80
CA PRO A 207 4.96 16.05 12.02
C PRO A 207 3.83 15.04 11.75
N ALA A 208 3.84 13.93 12.47
CA ALA A 208 2.68 13.03 12.50
C ALA A 208 1.47 13.73 13.13
N ILE A 209 0.28 13.38 12.65
CA ILE A 209 -0.99 13.92 13.12
C ILE A 209 -1.78 12.86 13.88
N ASN A 210 -2.65 13.29 14.79
CA ASN A 210 -3.49 12.40 15.58
C ASN A 210 -4.95 12.54 15.16
N GLU A 211 -5.37 11.73 14.20
CA GLU A 211 -6.70 11.83 13.59
C GLU A 211 -7.57 10.60 13.85
N GLU A 212 -8.87 10.75 13.63
CA GLU A 212 -9.84 9.66 13.70
C GLU A 212 -10.01 9.01 12.33
N ILE A 213 -9.76 7.71 12.26
CA ILE A 213 -10.16 6.90 11.11
C ILE A 213 -11.57 6.41 11.36
N ARG A 214 -12.44 6.67 10.39
CA ARG A 214 -13.79 6.12 10.37
C ARG A 214 -13.75 4.77 9.68
N PHE A 215 -14.08 3.76 10.46
CA PHE A 215 -14.34 2.43 9.97
C PHE A 215 -15.84 2.19 9.85
N GLU A 216 -16.21 0.99 9.39
CA GLU A 216 -17.60 0.62 9.23
C GLU A 216 -18.38 0.63 10.56
N GLN A 217 -19.70 0.75 10.47
CA GLN A 217 -20.64 0.87 11.60
C GLN A 217 -20.42 2.11 12.48
N GLY A 218 -19.70 3.11 11.96
CA GLY A 218 -19.41 4.34 12.70
C GLY A 218 -18.32 4.17 13.76
N THR A 219 -17.61 3.03 13.76
CA THR A 219 -16.47 2.80 14.64
C THR A 219 -15.39 3.82 14.31
N ARG A 220 -14.92 4.55 15.32
CA ARG A 220 -13.82 5.51 15.18
C ARG A 220 -12.64 5.05 16.00
N LYS A 221 -11.45 5.14 15.43
CA LYS A 221 -10.19 4.92 16.15
C LYS A 221 -9.29 6.11 15.92
N ARG A 222 -8.81 6.68 17.03
CA ARG A 222 -7.76 7.69 17.00
C ARG A 222 -6.43 6.99 16.76
N VAL A 223 -5.72 7.41 15.73
CA VAL A 223 -4.45 6.79 15.32
C VAL A 223 -3.47 7.91 14.99
N THR A 224 -2.21 7.71 15.36
CA THR A 224 -1.10 8.55 14.88
C THR A 224 -0.84 8.20 13.42
N MET A 225 -0.87 9.18 12.52
CA MET A 225 -0.71 8.95 11.08
C MET A 225 0.15 10.02 10.42
N ALA A 226 0.70 9.71 9.25
CA ALA A 226 1.41 10.66 8.41
C ALA A 226 0.47 11.78 7.95
N SER A 227 0.97 13.00 7.86
CA SER A 227 0.17 14.13 7.38
C SER A 227 -0.14 13.99 5.88
N PRO A 228 -1.17 14.68 5.35
CA PRO A 228 -1.43 14.76 3.92
C PRO A 228 -0.22 15.27 3.12
N GLU A 229 0.53 16.23 3.67
CA GLU A 229 1.73 16.79 3.05
C GLU A 229 2.85 15.74 2.93
N GLU A 230 3.13 14.99 4.01
CA GLU A 230 4.12 13.90 3.98
C GLU A 230 3.71 12.83 2.96
N SER A 231 2.43 12.44 3.00
CA SER A 231 1.89 11.43 2.11
C SER A 231 2.02 11.83 0.65
N LEU A 232 1.71 13.09 0.31
CA LEU A 232 1.88 13.62 -1.04
C LEU A 232 3.35 13.63 -1.45
N ALA A 233 4.25 14.10 -0.59
CA ALA A 233 5.68 14.13 -0.88
C ALA A 233 6.24 12.73 -1.17
N TRP A 234 5.84 11.71 -0.40
CA TRP A 234 6.22 10.33 -0.67
C TRP A 234 5.67 9.81 -2.00
N LYS A 235 4.39 10.03 -2.31
CA LYS A 235 3.77 9.60 -3.57
C LYS A 235 4.48 10.21 -4.78
N LEU A 236 4.81 11.50 -4.69
CA LEU A 236 5.58 12.21 -5.72
C LEU A 236 6.99 11.63 -5.89
N SER A 237 7.65 11.26 -4.78
CA SER A 237 8.95 10.59 -4.84
C SER A 237 8.86 9.22 -5.52
N TRP A 238 7.88 8.39 -5.16
CA TRP A 238 7.69 7.06 -5.78
C TRP A 238 7.41 7.16 -7.27
N LEU A 239 6.46 8.02 -7.67
CA LEU A 239 6.16 8.27 -9.08
C LEU A 239 7.38 8.74 -9.88
N ALA A 240 8.26 9.52 -9.26
CA ALA A 240 9.43 10.07 -9.92
C ALA A 240 10.59 9.06 -10.08
N SER A 241 10.62 8.00 -9.26
CA SER A 241 11.87 7.27 -9.06
C SER A 241 11.77 5.77 -8.91
N ASP A 242 10.57 5.21 -8.71
CA ASP A 242 10.41 3.76 -8.63
C ASP A 242 10.56 3.12 -10.01
N MET A 243 11.04 1.87 -10.01
CA MET A 243 11.15 1.10 -11.24
C MET A 243 9.78 0.75 -11.83
N TYR A 244 8.74 0.65 -10.97
CA TYR A 244 7.38 0.29 -11.34
C TYR A 244 6.33 1.28 -10.76
N PRO A 245 6.26 2.53 -11.26
CA PRO A 245 5.27 3.51 -10.80
C PRO A 245 3.83 2.96 -10.91
N GLN A 246 3.04 3.09 -9.85
CA GLN A 246 1.70 2.50 -9.77
C GLN A 246 0.59 3.52 -10.03
N GLY A 247 -0.48 3.12 -10.71
CA GLY A 247 -1.64 3.98 -10.99
C GLY A 247 -2.31 4.50 -9.72
N LYS A 248 -2.36 3.67 -8.67
CA LYS A 248 -2.87 4.07 -7.35
C LYS A 248 -2.10 5.25 -6.73
N ASP A 249 -0.79 5.33 -6.98
CA ASP A 249 0.03 6.41 -6.43
C ASP A 249 -0.20 7.73 -7.19
N LEU A 250 -0.44 7.67 -8.50
CA LEU A 250 -0.85 8.82 -9.31
C LEU A 250 -2.22 9.34 -8.86
N TYR A 251 -3.18 8.43 -8.68
CA TYR A 251 -4.52 8.77 -8.21
C TYR A 251 -4.48 9.45 -6.83
N ASP A 252 -3.83 8.80 -5.85
CA ASP A 252 -3.69 9.32 -4.48
C ASP A 252 -2.98 10.69 -4.49
N ALA A 253 -1.92 10.86 -5.30
CA ALA A 253 -1.18 12.12 -5.42
C ALA A 253 -2.03 13.26 -6.00
N VAL A 254 -2.86 12.99 -7.02
CA VAL A 254 -3.77 13.99 -7.60
C VAL A 254 -4.75 14.49 -6.57
N LEU A 255 -5.42 13.58 -5.86
CA LEU A 255 -6.41 13.97 -4.86
C LEU A 255 -5.78 14.77 -3.72
N LEU A 256 -4.58 14.38 -3.28
CA LEU A 256 -3.84 15.13 -2.26
C LEU A 256 -3.40 16.51 -2.76
N ALA A 257 -2.84 16.61 -3.97
CA ALA A 257 -2.37 17.88 -4.52
C ALA A 257 -3.51 18.87 -4.80
N GLU A 258 -4.72 18.38 -5.09
CA GLU A 258 -5.91 19.21 -5.23
C GLU A 258 -6.48 19.65 -3.86
N LEU A 259 -6.19 18.90 -2.79
CA LEU A 259 -6.65 19.19 -1.44
C LEU A 259 -5.73 20.16 -0.68
N ILE A 260 -4.41 20.04 -0.85
CA ILE A 260 -3.41 20.77 -0.06
C ILE A 260 -2.38 21.47 -0.94
N ILE A 261 -1.69 22.48 -0.37
CA ILE A 261 -0.49 23.06 -0.97
C ILE A 261 0.73 22.43 -0.31
N LEU A 262 1.46 21.61 -1.06
CA LEU A 262 2.67 20.96 -0.55
C LEU A 262 3.78 22.00 -0.28
N PRO A 263 4.38 22.03 0.92
CA PRO A 263 5.57 22.85 1.16
C PRO A 263 6.74 22.41 0.26
N PRO A 264 7.33 23.31 -0.55
CA PRO A 264 8.47 22.98 -1.42
C PRO A 264 9.64 22.31 -0.70
N GLN A 265 9.98 22.79 0.51
CA GLN A 265 11.07 22.25 1.31
C GLN A 265 10.81 20.81 1.75
N LEU A 266 9.56 20.48 2.09
CA LEU A 266 9.19 19.13 2.49
C LEU A 266 9.41 18.14 1.36
N LEU A 267 8.94 18.47 0.15
CA LEU A 267 9.18 17.67 -1.04
C LEU A 267 10.68 17.48 -1.29
N LYS A 268 11.47 18.55 -1.17
CA LYS A 268 12.92 18.48 -1.33
C LYS A 268 13.58 17.56 -0.30
N GLN A 269 13.18 17.63 0.97
CA GLN A 269 13.71 16.76 2.04
C GLN A 269 13.41 15.28 1.75
N VAL A 270 12.15 14.95 1.46
CA VAL A 270 11.74 13.59 1.07
C VAL A 270 12.52 13.09 -0.16
N MET A 271 12.72 13.95 -1.16
CA MET A 271 13.48 13.61 -2.37
C MET A 271 14.97 13.42 -2.11
N VAL A 272 15.58 14.20 -1.22
CA VAL A 272 16.98 14.01 -0.81
C VAL A 272 17.16 12.67 -0.10
N ASP A 273 16.27 12.35 0.84
CA ASP A 273 16.37 11.13 1.64
C ASP A 273 16.12 9.87 0.80
N SER A 274 15.19 9.95 -0.16
CA SER A 274 14.97 8.91 -1.16
C SER A 274 16.06 8.83 -2.24
N LYS A 275 17.07 9.71 -2.20
CA LYS A 275 18.17 9.84 -3.17
C LYS A 275 17.71 10.14 -4.61
N THR A 276 16.59 10.85 -4.73
CA THR A 276 15.95 11.24 -6.01
C THR A 276 16.20 12.70 -6.39
N TRP A 277 16.77 13.47 -5.47
CA TRP A 277 17.13 14.86 -5.69
C TRP A 277 18.49 15.00 -6.41
N GLU A 278 18.44 15.30 -7.72
CA GLU A 278 19.57 15.62 -8.60
C GLU A 278 19.63 17.14 -8.90
N GLY A 279 19.01 17.98 -8.06
CA GLY A 279 18.94 19.43 -8.26
C GLY A 279 18.12 19.80 -9.50
N GLU A 280 18.71 20.59 -10.43
CA GLU A 280 17.98 21.08 -11.61
C GLU A 280 17.46 19.94 -12.51
N ARG A 281 18.12 18.78 -12.53
CA ARG A 281 17.64 17.62 -13.30
C ARG A 281 16.31 17.07 -12.75
N THR A 282 16.15 17.05 -11.43
CA THR A 282 14.88 16.66 -10.81
C THR A 282 13.79 17.65 -11.19
N LEU A 283 14.05 18.96 -11.10
CA LEU A 283 13.07 19.99 -11.49
C LEU A 283 12.66 19.93 -12.97
N LYS A 284 13.57 19.56 -13.87
CA LYS A 284 13.25 19.37 -15.31
C LYS A 284 12.44 18.11 -15.57
N ARG A 285 12.51 17.10 -14.69
CA ARG A 285 11.70 15.88 -14.75
C ARG A 285 10.40 15.99 -13.96
N PHE A 286 10.34 16.95 -13.04
CA PHE A 286 9.22 17.19 -12.16
C PHE A 286 8.22 18.19 -12.81
N PRO A 287 6.90 17.97 -12.68
CA PRO A 287 6.29 16.89 -11.95
C PRO A 287 6.44 15.54 -12.65
N PHE A 288 6.26 15.40 -13.97
CA PHE A 288 6.36 14.07 -14.60
C PHE A 288 6.72 14.08 -16.08
N ALA A 289 8.00 14.22 -16.41
CA ALA A 289 8.47 13.94 -17.77
C ALA A 289 8.32 12.46 -18.20
N ARG A 290 7.68 11.60 -17.38
CA ARG A 290 7.61 10.14 -17.53
C ARG A 290 6.35 9.46 -16.96
N VAL A 291 5.31 10.20 -16.58
CA VAL A 291 4.05 9.56 -16.14
C VAL A 291 3.06 9.67 -17.28
N ASP A 292 3.02 8.62 -18.08
CA ASP A 292 2.05 8.35 -19.13
C ASP A 292 1.54 6.90 -18.96
N GLU A 293 0.57 6.49 -19.79
CA GLU A 293 -0.01 5.14 -19.73
C GLU A 293 1.04 4.03 -19.93
N ASP A 294 2.13 4.32 -20.65
CA ASP A 294 3.20 3.35 -20.90
C ASP A 294 4.12 3.15 -19.69
N ASN A 295 4.19 4.13 -18.78
CA ASN A 295 5.13 4.16 -17.67
C ASN A 295 4.48 3.97 -16.28
N VAL A 296 3.18 4.24 -16.14
CA VAL A 296 2.42 3.96 -14.91
C VAL A 296 1.55 2.72 -15.09
N ASP A 297 1.39 1.91 -14.05
CA ASP A 297 0.48 0.77 -14.08
C ASP A 297 -1.00 1.18 -13.92
N TRP A 298 -1.52 1.93 -14.91
CA TRP A 298 -2.90 2.46 -14.89
C TRP A 298 -3.95 1.38 -15.13
N ASP A 299 -3.72 0.46 -16.07
CA ASP A 299 -4.67 -0.60 -16.40
C ASP A 299 -4.96 -1.52 -15.21
N ASN A 300 -3.93 -1.92 -14.45
CA ASN A 300 -4.15 -2.73 -13.26
C ASN A 300 -4.83 -1.94 -12.14
N PHE A 301 -4.54 -0.64 -12.02
CA PHE A 301 -5.27 0.22 -11.09
C PHE A 301 -6.77 0.31 -11.42
N LEU A 302 -7.14 0.46 -12.69
CA LEU A 302 -8.55 0.50 -13.10
C LEU A 302 -9.28 -0.83 -12.87
N LYS A 303 -8.59 -1.98 -12.87
CA LYS A 303 -9.21 -3.26 -12.47
C LYS A 303 -9.64 -3.25 -11.00
N GLU A 304 -8.86 -2.61 -10.13
CA GLU A 304 -9.18 -2.50 -8.70
C GLU A 304 -10.14 -1.34 -8.41
N CYS A 305 -10.15 -0.31 -9.25
CA CYS A 305 -10.95 0.92 -9.08
C CYS A 305 -11.72 1.28 -10.38
N PRO A 306 -12.65 0.42 -10.85
CA PRO A 306 -13.31 0.60 -12.16
C PRO A 306 -14.26 1.81 -12.22
N TRP A 307 -14.59 2.42 -11.08
CA TRP A 307 -15.36 3.66 -11.03
C TRP A 307 -14.53 4.89 -11.39
N VAL A 308 -13.19 4.81 -11.32
CA VAL A 308 -12.31 5.90 -11.71
C VAL A 308 -12.40 6.10 -13.22
N GLN A 309 -12.69 7.33 -13.62
CA GLN A 309 -12.82 7.72 -15.03
C GLN A 309 -11.56 8.43 -15.52
N GLY A 310 -11.30 8.32 -16.82
CA GLY A 310 -10.23 9.03 -17.52
C GLY A 310 -8.93 8.24 -17.69
N THR A 311 -8.01 8.83 -18.43
CA THR A 311 -6.72 8.25 -18.82
C THR A 311 -5.60 8.61 -17.85
N ALA A 312 -4.50 7.86 -17.84
CA ALA A 312 -3.34 8.24 -17.04
C ALA A 312 -2.79 9.63 -17.44
N GLU A 313 -2.90 9.99 -18.72
CA GLU A 313 -2.53 11.31 -19.24
C GLU A 313 -3.41 12.43 -18.64
N GLU A 314 -4.72 12.23 -18.58
CA GLU A 314 -5.65 13.21 -17.99
C GLU A 314 -5.38 13.43 -16.50
N TRP A 315 -5.13 12.35 -15.75
CA TRP A 315 -4.78 12.41 -14.33
C TRP A 315 -3.41 13.05 -14.10
N THR A 316 -2.43 12.78 -14.97
CA THR A 316 -1.14 13.46 -14.96
C THR A 316 -1.31 14.96 -15.20
N GLY A 317 -2.15 15.33 -16.17
CA GLY A 317 -2.48 16.73 -16.45
C GLY A 317 -3.10 17.45 -15.25
N ARG A 318 -3.94 16.76 -14.47
CA ARG A 318 -4.49 17.30 -13.20
C ARG A 318 -3.38 17.51 -12.17
N LEU A 319 -2.50 16.53 -11.97
CA LEU A 319 -1.40 16.64 -11.02
C LEU A 319 -0.47 17.81 -11.38
N LEU A 320 -0.14 17.98 -12.66
CA LEU A 320 0.69 19.07 -13.16
C LEU A 320 0.09 20.44 -12.82
N ARG A 321 -1.23 20.61 -13.00
CA ARG A 321 -1.92 21.86 -12.69
C ARG A 321 -1.93 22.14 -11.19
N ALA A 322 -2.24 21.13 -10.37
CA ALA A 322 -2.27 21.26 -8.92
C ALA A 322 -0.89 21.58 -8.33
N MET A 323 0.17 21.00 -8.90
CA MET A 323 1.55 21.17 -8.43
C MET A 323 2.23 22.47 -8.89
N HIS A 324 1.62 23.25 -9.79
CA HIS A 324 2.21 24.47 -10.34
C HIS A 324 2.77 25.44 -9.28
N PRO A 325 2.06 25.76 -8.18
CA PRO A 325 2.56 26.68 -7.15
C PRO A 325 3.82 26.14 -6.43
N VAL A 326 3.90 24.82 -6.25
CA VAL A 326 5.02 24.16 -5.57
C VAL A 326 6.28 24.21 -6.42
N ILE A 327 6.14 23.97 -7.73
CA ILE A 327 7.23 24.05 -8.72
C ILE A 327 7.80 25.47 -8.76
N ASP A 328 6.92 26.48 -8.79
CA ASP A 328 7.33 27.88 -8.75
C ASP A 328 8.09 28.21 -7.46
N GLY A 329 7.63 27.68 -6.32
CA GLY A 329 8.33 27.79 -5.04
C GLY A 329 9.74 27.22 -5.08
N LEU A 330 9.89 25.98 -5.56
CA LEU A 330 11.20 25.31 -5.73
C LEU A 330 12.16 26.09 -6.64
N ASN A 331 11.64 26.79 -7.64
CA ASN A 331 12.45 27.61 -8.55
C ASN A 331 12.88 28.95 -7.94
N LYS A 332 12.10 29.51 -7.02
CA LYS A 332 12.39 30.79 -6.33
C LYS A 332 13.45 30.68 -5.22
N GLU A 333 13.71 29.47 -4.73
CA GLU A 333 14.74 29.18 -3.73
C GLU A 333 16.14 28.95 -4.34
N ARG A 334 16.27 29.16 -5.64
CA ARG A 334 17.55 29.31 -6.34
C ARG A 334 18.10 30.71 -6.10
#